data_AF-A0AAW2HY46-F1
#
_entry.id   AF-A0AAW2HY46-F1
#
_cell.length_a   1.000
_cell.length_b   1.000
_cell.length_c   1.000
_cell.angle_alpha   90.00
_cell.angle_beta   90.00
_cell.angle_gamma   90.00
#
_symmetry.space_group_name_H-M   'P 1'
#
loop_
_entity.id
_entity.type
_entity.pdbx_description
1 polymer ?
#
loop_
_entity_poly.entity_id
_entity_poly.type
_entity_poly.pdbx_seq_one_letter_code
_entity_poly.pdbx_strand_id
1 'polypeptide(L)'
;MYDATDDSRKDTVRVKSVTGAIEIKCLRCSGSGHIAANCERDPHFEVCAKRGHTTDHRGNVNRSRQSQDLMIATESGLGTSVTIVCEPCRNTRRKDANRFTNEDGDVTEIQNANIVDRPFRNAAAGKGYVIASDGRRHIAGCYIFRN
;
A
#
# COMPACT_ATOMS: atom_id res chain seq x y z
N MET A 1 22.49 16.59 -47.80
CA MET A 1 22.84 17.00 -46.43
C MET A 1 21.53 17.05 -45.65
N TYR A 2 21.26 16.02 -44.84
CA TYR A 2 20.10 16.02 -43.95
C TYR A 2 20.55 16.63 -42.62
N ASP A 3 19.94 17.75 -42.28
CA ASP A 3 20.14 18.46 -41.02
C ASP A 3 19.28 17.75 -39.96
N ALA A 4 19.95 17.13 -38.98
CA ALA A 4 19.31 16.42 -37.88
C ALA A 4 19.25 17.33 -36.67
N THR A 5 18.13 18.03 -36.51
CA THR A 5 17.79 18.68 -35.25
C THR A 5 16.69 17.91 -34.54
N ASP A 6 16.85 17.86 -33.22
CA ASP A 6 15.79 17.73 -32.21
C ASP A 6 15.37 16.30 -31.78
N ASP A 7 15.73 15.92 -30.55
CA ASP A 7 14.95 16.23 -29.34
C ASP A 7 15.44 15.29 -28.21
N SER A 8 16.55 15.66 -27.56
CA SER A 8 17.04 14.96 -26.37
C SER A 8 16.49 15.62 -25.11
N ARG A 9 15.18 15.56 -24.92
CA ARG A 9 14.54 15.86 -23.64
C ARG A 9 14.96 14.83 -22.59
N LYS A 10 16.05 15.15 -21.90
CA LYS A 10 16.37 14.56 -20.60
C LYS A 10 15.37 15.12 -19.59
N ASP A 11 14.23 14.45 -19.46
CA ASP A 11 13.28 14.69 -18.37
C ASP A 11 13.99 14.41 -17.04
N THR A 12 14.44 15.48 -16.41
CA THR A 12 15.01 15.46 -15.06
C THR A 12 13.83 15.31 -14.10
N VAL A 13 13.59 14.08 -13.66
CA VAL A 13 12.64 13.77 -12.58
C VAL A 13 13.08 14.53 -11.33
N ARG A 14 12.42 15.65 -11.04
CA ARG A 14 12.58 16.39 -9.79
C ARG A 14 11.83 15.64 -8.69
N VAL A 15 12.54 14.76 -7.98
CA VAL A 15 12.07 14.22 -6.70
C VAL A 15 12.02 15.38 -5.70
N LYS A 16 10.83 15.89 -5.42
CA LYS A 16 10.64 16.82 -4.29
C LYS A 16 10.81 16.02 -3.01
N SER A 17 11.89 16.27 -2.28
CA SER A 17 12.08 15.77 -0.92
C SER A 17 10.93 16.28 -0.04
N VAL A 18 10.01 15.39 0.33
CA VAL A 18 8.98 15.70 1.33
C VAL A 18 9.65 15.66 2.70
N THR A 19 10.25 16.78 3.11
CA THR A 19 10.79 16.97 4.46
C THR A 19 9.68 17.36 5.46
N GLY A 20 8.52 16.70 5.36
CA GLY A 20 7.55 16.69 6.44
C GLY A 20 7.93 15.54 7.36
N ALA A 21 8.39 15.84 8.58
CA ALA A 21 8.71 14.81 9.56
C ALA A 21 7.48 13.90 9.73
N ILE A 22 7.57 12.67 9.23
CA ILE A 22 6.53 11.66 9.45
C ILE A 22 6.52 11.40 10.95
N GLU A 23 5.47 11.87 11.63
CA GLU A 23 5.30 11.62 13.06
C GLU A 23 5.13 10.11 13.26
N ILE A 24 6.17 9.45 13.77
CA ILE A 24 6.12 8.02 14.09
C ILE A 24 5.22 7.86 15.31
N LYS A 25 4.05 7.23 15.10
CA LYS A 25 3.14 6.82 16.19
C LYS A 25 3.38 5.37 16.57
N CYS A 26 3.57 5.13 17.86
CA CYS A 26 3.74 3.82 18.46
C CYS A 26 2.45 3.00 18.36
N LEU A 27 2.57 1.78 17.83
CA LEU A 27 1.41 0.92 17.55
C LEU A 27 0.86 0.21 18.79
N ARG A 28 1.61 0.18 19.89
CA ARG A 28 1.17 -0.40 21.18
C ARG A 28 0.29 0.58 21.95
N CYS A 29 0.69 1.84 22.04
CA CYS A 29 0.06 2.84 22.91
C CYS A 29 -0.49 4.08 22.19
N SER A 30 -0.34 4.17 20.85
CA SER A 30 -0.71 5.32 20.02
C SER A 30 0.05 6.63 20.29
N GLY A 31 1.03 6.64 21.21
CA GLY A 31 1.88 7.81 21.48
C GLY A 31 2.96 8.02 20.41
N SER A 32 3.46 9.24 20.23
CA SER A 32 4.50 9.54 19.25
C SER A 32 5.93 9.36 19.79
N GLY A 33 6.91 9.41 18.88
CA GLY A 33 8.34 9.47 19.21
C GLY A 33 9.03 8.13 19.48
N HIS A 34 8.33 7.00 19.29
CA HIS A 34 8.91 5.66 19.46
C HIS A 34 8.16 4.60 18.64
N ILE A 35 8.82 3.47 18.39
CA ILE A 35 8.23 2.28 17.76
C ILE A 35 7.72 1.30 18.83
N ALA A 36 6.79 0.42 18.44
CA ALA A 36 6.16 -0.52 19.36
C ALA A 36 7.15 -1.47 20.08
N ALA A 37 8.26 -1.81 19.43
CA ALA A 37 9.32 -2.64 20.02
C ALA A 37 9.96 -2.01 21.26
N ASN A 38 9.97 -0.68 21.34
CA ASN A 38 10.56 0.09 22.45
C ASN A 38 9.47 0.71 23.34
N CYS A 39 8.24 0.21 23.28
CA CYS A 39 7.12 0.80 24.00
C CYS A 39 6.89 0.09 25.33
N GLU A 40 7.09 0.84 26.42
CA GLU A 40 6.87 0.38 27.80
C GLU A 40 5.45 0.66 28.31
N ARG A 41 4.64 1.42 27.55
CA ARG A 41 3.26 1.77 27.96
C ARG A 41 2.30 0.60 27.78
N ASP A 42 1.22 0.64 28.55
CA ASP A 42 0.15 -0.32 28.42
C ASP A 42 -0.48 -0.29 27.02
N PRO A 43 -0.82 -1.47 26.47
CA PRO A 43 -1.46 -1.55 25.17
C PRO A 43 -2.82 -0.85 25.19
N HIS A 44 -3.03 0.06 24.25
CA HIS A 44 -4.27 0.83 24.13
C HIS A 44 -5.45 -0.05 23.65
N PHE A 45 -5.17 -1.18 23.00
CA PHE A 45 -6.20 -2.05 22.41
C PHE A 45 -6.30 -3.39 23.12
N GLU A 46 -7.53 -3.85 23.30
CA GLU A 46 -7.89 -5.13 23.93
C GLU A 46 -7.19 -6.34 23.28
N VAL A 47 -6.93 -6.30 21.97
CA VAL A 47 -6.19 -7.34 21.24
C VAL A 47 -4.71 -7.40 21.67
N CYS A 48 -4.09 -6.23 21.88
CA CYS A 48 -2.73 -6.12 22.38
C CYS A 48 -2.66 -6.40 23.90
N ALA A 49 -3.74 -6.11 24.64
CA ALA A 49 -3.86 -6.33 26.09
C ALA A 49 -4.16 -7.79 26.47
N LYS A 50 -4.98 -8.51 25.70
CA LYS A 50 -5.44 -9.87 26.05
C LYS A 50 -4.46 -10.99 25.72
N ARG A 51 -3.41 -10.76 24.92
CA ARG A 51 -2.54 -11.85 24.45
C ARG A 51 -1.06 -11.72 24.76
N GLY A 52 -0.58 -10.63 25.36
CA GLY A 52 0.79 -10.53 25.90
C GLY A 52 1.93 -10.80 24.91
N HIS A 53 1.63 -11.02 23.63
CA HIS A 53 2.53 -11.58 22.64
C HIS A 53 2.22 -10.92 21.29
N THR A 54 3.22 -10.27 20.72
CA THR A 54 3.30 -9.92 19.30
C THR A 54 3.46 -11.15 18.39
N THR A 55 3.27 -12.37 18.90
CA THR A 55 3.80 -13.60 18.29
C THR A 55 2.77 -14.70 18.02
N ASP A 56 1.48 -14.42 17.96
CA ASP A 56 0.54 -15.36 17.33
C ASP A 56 -0.38 -14.68 16.30
N HIS A 57 0.26 -14.06 15.31
CA HIS A 57 -0.35 -13.63 14.05
C HIS A 57 -0.59 -14.82 13.10
N ARG A 58 -1.12 -15.95 13.61
CA ARG A 58 -1.63 -17.04 12.73
C ARG A 58 -2.87 -16.62 11.92
N GLY A 59 -3.44 -15.44 12.20
CA GLY A 59 -4.38 -14.78 11.30
C GLY A 59 -3.62 -14.12 10.16
N ASN A 60 -4.05 -14.36 8.92
CA ASN A 60 -3.55 -13.66 7.74
C ASN A 60 -3.42 -12.16 8.05
N VAL A 61 -2.22 -11.58 7.91
CA VAL A 61 -1.94 -10.15 8.10
C VAL A 61 -2.93 -9.29 7.30
N ASN A 62 -3.40 -9.82 6.18
CA ASN A 62 -4.38 -9.16 5.33
C ASN A 62 -5.79 -9.10 5.94
N ARG A 63 -6.09 -9.88 6.98
CA ARG A 63 -7.37 -9.79 7.71
C ARG A 63 -7.28 -8.89 8.96
N SER A 64 -6.15 -8.22 9.19
CA SER A 64 -5.98 -7.23 10.25
C SER A 64 -6.02 -5.81 9.67
N ARG A 65 -7.02 -5.02 10.09
CA ARG A 65 -7.18 -3.62 9.67
C ARG A 65 -5.93 -2.78 9.98
N GLN A 66 -5.41 -2.91 11.20
CA GLN A 66 -4.25 -2.12 11.64
C GLN A 66 -2.98 -2.55 10.91
N SER A 67 -2.81 -3.84 10.63
CA SER A 67 -1.62 -4.33 9.91
C SER A 67 -1.65 -3.90 8.44
N GLN A 68 -2.81 -3.88 7.79
CA GLN A 68 -2.94 -3.33 6.44
C GLN A 68 -2.76 -1.81 6.40
N ASP A 69 -3.35 -1.07 7.35
CA ASP A 69 -3.15 0.38 7.43
C ASP A 69 -1.65 0.70 7.66
N LEU A 70 -0.93 -0.10 8.46
CA LEU A 70 0.52 0.00 8.65
C LEU A 70 1.30 -0.30 7.37
N MET A 71 1.02 -1.44 6.72
CA MET A 71 1.67 -1.83 5.47
C MET A 71 1.50 -0.73 4.41
N ILE A 72 0.29 -0.21 4.23
CA ILE A 72 0.01 0.86 3.26
C ILE A 72 0.79 2.13 3.61
N ALA A 73 0.86 2.52 4.88
CA ALA A 73 1.64 3.67 5.31
C ALA A 73 3.15 3.48 5.07
N THR A 74 3.69 2.29 5.37
CA THR A 74 5.09 1.94 5.13
C THR A 74 5.43 1.95 3.65
N GLU A 75 4.66 1.25 2.82
CA GLU A 75 4.84 1.24 1.35
C GLU A 75 4.74 2.65 0.77
N SER A 76 3.80 3.46 1.28
CA SER A 76 3.67 4.85 0.86
C SER A 76 4.91 5.68 1.20
N GLY A 77 5.46 5.51 2.41
CA GLY A 77 6.69 6.16 2.85
C GLY A 77 7.95 5.71 2.11
N LEU A 78 7.97 4.47 1.62
CA LEU A 78 9.04 3.94 0.76
C LEU A 78 8.94 4.42 -0.70
N GLY A 79 7.86 5.12 -1.06
CA GLY A 79 7.63 5.59 -2.43
C GLY A 79 7.14 4.49 -3.38
N THR A 80 6.63 3.37 -2.86
CA THR A 80 6.01 2.32 -3.67
C THR A 80 4.83 2.93 -4.43
N SER A 81 4.77 2.75 -5.75
CA SER A 81 3.72 3.36 -6.58
C SER A 81 2.40 2.61 -6.57
N VAL A 82 2.48 1.27 -6.53
CA VAL A 82 1.34 0.37 -6.51
C VAL A 82 1.61 -0.72 -5.48
N THR A 83 0.65 -0.95 -4.60
CA THR A 83 0.64 -2.07 -3.67
C THR A 83 -0.51 -3.01 -4.03
N ILE A 84 -0.22 -4.30 -4.16
CA ILE A 84 -1.24 -5.34 -4.35
C ILE A 84 -1.48 -6.04 -3.02
N VAL A 85 -2.76 -6.17 -2.64
CA VAL A 85 -3.17 -6.80 -1.39
C VAL A 85 -4.18 -7.91 -1.69
N CYS A 86 -3.83 -9.15 -1.34
CA CYS A 86 -4.76 -10.28 -1.39
C CYS A 86 -5.53 -10.36 -0.06
N GLU A 87 -6.79 -10.76 -0.07
CA GLU A 87 -7.71 -10.77 1.07
C GLU A 87 -7.75 -9.42 1.84
N PRO A 88 -8.07 -8.29 1.19
CA PRO A 88 -8.14 -7.00 1.85
C PRO A 88 -9.11 -7.00 3.04
N CYS A 89 -8.67 -6.54 4.22
CA CYS A 89 -9.52 -6.40 5.41
C CYS A 89 -10.63 -5.36 5.18
N ARG A 90 -10.36 -4.35 4.34
CA ARG A 90 -11.36 -3.37 3.88
C ARG A 90 -11.72 -3.66 2.43
N ASN A 91 -12.74 -4.49 2.23
CA ASN A 91 -13.50 -4.52 1.00
C ASN A 91 -14.47 -3.36 0.94
N THR A 92 -13.94 -2.14 0.74
CA THR A 92 -14.83 -1.08 0.30
C THR A 92 -15.12 -1.36 -1.18
N ARG A 93 -16.27 -1.99 -1.47
CA ARG A 93 -16.87 -1.95 -2.83
C ARG A 93 -17.06 -0.50 -3.33
N ARG A 94 -16.96 0.49 -2.43
CA ARG A 94 -16.75 1.88 -2.81
C ARG A 94 -15.39 2.03 -3.48
N LYS A 95 -15.42 2.46 -4.75
CA LYS A 95 -14.26 3.01 -5.46
C LYS A 95 -13.69 4.15 -4.63
N ASP A 96 -12.69 3.86 -3.83
CA ASP A 96 -11.82 4.88 -3.27
C ASP A 96 -10.92 5.34 -4.42
N ALA A 97 -10.59 6.63 -4.51
CA ALA A 97 -9.89 7.17 -5.69
C ALA A 97 -8.48 6.57 -5.92
N ASN A 98 -7.99 5.82 -4.94
CA ASN A 98 -6.71 5.13 -4.94
C ASN A 98 -6.82 3.63 -4.68
N ARG A 99 -8.01 3.04 -4.62
CA ARG A 99 -8.19 1.59 -4.42
C ARG A 99 -9.05 1.00 -5.52
N PHE A 100 -8.59 -0.11 -6.07
CA PHE A 100 -9.32 -0.84 -7.08
C PHE A 100 -9.34 -2.33 -6.73
N THR A 101 -10.54 -2.84 -6.48
CA THR A 101 -10.75 -4.21 -6.02
C THR A 101 -11.36 -5.04 -7.14
N ASN A 102 -11.00 -6.32 -7.17
CA ASN A 102 -11.58 -7.30 -8.08
C ASN A 102 -13.06 -7.57 -7.77
N GLU A 103 -13.73 -8.33 -8.65
CA GLU A 103 -15.18 -8.59 -8.52
C GLU A 103 -15.54 -9.33 -7.23
N ASP A 104 -14.69 -10.26 -6.80
CA ASP A 104 -14.94 -11.11 -5.64
C ASP A 104 -14.59 -10.42 -4.31
N GLY A 105 -13.79 -9.35 -4.35
CA GLY A 105 -13.30 -8.69 -3.15
C GLY A 105 -12.01 -9.28 -2.59
N ASP A 106 -11.39 -10.22 -3.27
CA ASP A 106 -10.25 -10.95 -2.72
C ASP A 106 -8.90 -10.37 -3.11
N VAL A 107 -8.85 -9.42 -4.05
CA VAL A 107 -7.61 -8.70 -4.40
C VAL A 107 -7.90 -7.22 -4.61
N THR A 108 -7.07 -6.38 -4.02
CA THR A 108 -7.10 -4.92 -4.21
C THR A 108 -5.74 -4.40 -4.69
N GLU A 109 -5.76 -3.61 -5.76
CA GLU A 109 -4.71 -2.67 -6.12
C GLU A 109 -4.88 -1.38 -5.33
N ILE A 110 -3.80 -0.90 -4.71
CA ILE A 110 -3.76 0.37 -4.00
C ILE A 110 -2.70 1.26 -4.64
N GLN A 111 -3.14 2.38 -5.19
CA GLN A 111 -2.25 3.41 -5.73
C GLN A 111 -1.75 4.32 -4.62
N ASN A 112 -0.47 4.66 -4.64
CA ASN A 112 0.07 5.59 -3.67
C ASN A 112 -0.43 7.01 -3.95
N ALA A 113 -1.22 7.55 -3.03
CA ALA A 113 -1.81 8.88 -3.15
C ALA A 113 -0.77 10.01 -3.06
N ASN A 114 0.40 9.74 -2.49
CA ASN A 114 1.48 10.74 -2.35
C ASN A 114 2.29 10.92 -3.64
N ILE A 115 2.12 10.03 -4.62
CA ILE A 115 2.77 10.16 -5.93
C ILE A 115 1.84 10.92 -6.86
N VAL A 116 2.27 12.12 -7.25
CA VAL A 116 1.50 13.03 -8.13
C VAL A 116 1.44 12.49 -9.55
N ASP A 117 2.58 12.07 -10.09
CA ASP A 117 2.67 11.45 -11.41
C ASP A 117 2.65 9.93 -11.26
N ARG A 118 1.45 9.36 -11.15
CA ARG A 118 1.26 7.93 -10.91
C ARG A 118 1.66 7.16 -12.18
N PRO A 119 2.75 6.38 -12.15
CA PRO A 119 3.22 5.70 -13.35
C PRO A 119 2.22 4.62 -13.80
N PHE A 120 1.55 3.96 -12.86
CA PHE A 120 0.57 2.93 -13.15
C PHE A 120 -0.86 3.43 -12.94
N ARG A 121 -1.74 3.05 -13.85
CA ARG A 121 -3.19 3.26 -13.78
C ARG A 121 -3.89 1.92 -13.69
N ASN A 122 -5.06 1.91 -13.09
CA ASN A 122 -5.90 0.74 -13.17
C ASN A 122 -6.24 0.42 -14.63
N ALA A 123 -5.97 -0.81 -15.06
CA ALA A 123 -6.20 -1.26 -16.42
C ALA A 123 -7.35 -2.27 -16.53
N ALA A 124 -7.45 -3.21 -15.59
CA ALA A 124 -8.51 -4.21 -15.56
C ALA A 124 -8.71 -4.81 -14.17
N ALA A 125 -9.88 -5.42 -13.95
CA ALA A 125 -10.09 -6.44 -12.93
C ALA A 125 -11.14 -7.44 -13.41
N GLY A 126 -11.17 -8.60 -12.77
CA GLY A 126 -12.19 -9.61 -12.99
C GLY A 126 -12.29 -10.52 -11.76
N LYS A 127 -12.68 -11.79 -11.98
CA LYS A 127 -12.74 -12.77 -10.89
C LYS A 127 -11.33 -13.21 -10.48
N GLY A 128 -10.99 -13.03 -9.22
CA GLY A 128 -9.68 -13.35 -8.65
C GLY A 128 -8.49 -12.48 -9.08
N TYR A 129 -8.67 -11.39 -9.86
CA TYR A 129 -7.52 -10.58 -10.30
C TYR A 129 -7.77 -9.07 -10.45
N VAL A 130 -6.68 -8.30 -10.35
CA VAL A 130 -6.56 -6.87 -10.71
C VAL A 130 -5.31 -6.64 -11.57
N ILE A 131 -5.32 -5.63 -12.44
CA ILE A 131 -4.19 -5.26 -13.29
C ILE A 131 -3.97 -3.75 -13.24
N ALA A 132 -2.73 -3.35 -12.92
CA ALA A 132 -2.22 -2.00 -13.08
C ALA A 132 -1.31 -1.91 -14.32
N SER A 133 -1.35 -0.80 -15.06
CA SER A 133 -0.57 -0.60 -16.30
C SER A 133 -0.03 0.82 -16.44
N ASP A 134 1.18 0.96 -16.97
CA ASP A 134 1.73 2.25 -17.44
C ASP A 134 1.68 2.40 -18.98
N GLY A 135 1.00 1.48 -19.67
CA GLY A 135 0.94 1.40 -21.13
C GLY A 135 2.06 0.55 -21.75
N ARG A 136 3.14 0.28 -21.02
CA ARG A 136 4.26 -0.59 -21.47
C ARG A 136 4.46 -1.81 -20.57
N ARG A 137 4.18 -1.69 -19.28
CA ARG A 137 4.35 -2.69 -18.23
C ARG A 137 3.02 -2.94 -17.55
N HIS A 138 2.80 -4.20 -17.18
CA HIS A 138 1.61 -4.65 -16.47
C HIS A 138 2.01 -5.30 -15.14
N ILE A 139 1.33 -4.92 -14.07
CA ILE A 139 1.43 -5.56 -12.76
C ILE A 139 0.09 -6.23 -12.49
N ALA A 140 0.10 -7.55 -12.35
CA ALA A 140 -1.10 -8.32 -12.04
C ALA A 140 -1.06 -8.77 -10.57
N GLY A 141 -2.17 -8.52 -9.87
CA GLY A 141 -2.46 -9.13 -8.58
C GLY A 141 -3.48 -10.24 -8.78
N CYS A 142 -3.17 -11.45 -8.35
CA CYS A 142 -4.06 -12.60 -8.48
C CYS A 142 -4.23 -13.30 -7.13
N TYR A 143 -5.45 -13.72 -6.83
CA TYR A 143 -5.72 -14.60 -5.70
C TYR A 143 -6.34 -15.89 -6.20
N ILE A 144 -5.61 -16.98 -5.97
CA ILE A 144 -5.96 -18.32 -6.44
C ILE A 144 -6.41 -19.11 -5.23
N PHE A 145 -7.71 -19.38 -5.15
CA PHE A 145 -8.24 -20.33 -4.20
C PHE A 145 -8.05 -21.75 -4.72
N ARG A 146 -7.65 -22.67 -3.84
CA ARG A 146 -7.80 -24.10 -4.10
C ARG A 146 -9.13 -24.55 -3.50
N ASN A 147 -10.02 -25.04 -4.36
CA ASN A 147 -11.19 -25.83 -3.95
C ASN A 147 -10.76 -27.19 -3.42
#